data_AF-A0A0C3L1L2-F1
#
_entry.id   AF-A0A0C3L1L2-F1
#
_cell.length_a   1.000
_cell.length_b   1.000
_cell.length_c   1.000
_cell.angle_alpha   90.00
_cell.angle_beta   90.00
_cell.angle_gamma   90.00
#
_symmetry.space_group_name_H-M   'P 1'
#
loop_
_entity.id
_entity.type
_entity.pdbx_description
1 polymer ?
#
loop_
_entity_poly.entity_id
_entity_poly.type
_entity_poly.pdbx_seq_one_letter_code
_entity_poly.pdbx_strand_id
1 'polypeptide(L)'
;MCPLDYKYVAFPMNASNLHWVLGILTHASDLLVEHNPNGAIRTSLLILNSIHGYNPPDLGVRYLDFICLLSFKKPMHCGALSKVKLFKPEGELNAGESLSEFWLSSKVAQARDNLRALVDRAGIVRAASHTFHSG
;
A
#
# COMPACT_ATOMS: atom_id res chain seq x y z
N MET A 1 -3.33 11.68 -17.49
CA MET A 1 -3.23 10.27 -17.05
C MET A 1 -3.49 10.24 -15.56
N CYS A 2 -4.43 9.42 -15.09
CA CYS A 2 -4.83 9.35 -13.68
C CYS A 2 -3.97 8.29 -12.96
N PRO A 3 -3.46 8.55 -11.75
CA PRO A 3 -2.77 7.54 -10.95
C PRO A 3 -3.53 6.22 -10.78
N LEU A 4 -4.86 6.27 -10.66
CA LEU A 4 -5.67 5.04 -10.54
C LEU A 4 -5.80 4.26 -11.85
N ASP A 5 -5.26 4.74 -12.99
CA ASP A 5 -5.22 3.96 -14.24
C ASP A 5 -4.28 2.74 -14.15
N TYR A 6 -3.40 2.70 -13.14
CA TYR A 6 -2.42 1.63 -12.96
C TYR A 6 -2.94 0.49 -12.07
N LYS A 7 -2.35 -0.70 -12.22
CA LYS A 7 -2.63 -1.84 -11.31
C LYS A 7 -2.06 -1.60 -9.92
N TYR A 8 -0.92 -0.91 -9.82
CA TYR A 8 -0.24 -0.60 -8.57
C TYR A 8 0.03 0.89 -8.46
N VAL A 9 -0.26 1.46 -7.29
CA VAL A 9 0.02 2.88 -7.02
C VAL A 9 0.68 2.97 -5.65
N ALA A 10 1.95 3.34 -5.64
CA ALA A 10 2.69 3.66 -4.42
C ALA A 10 2.69 5.18 -4.22
N PHE A 11 2.39 5.63 -3.00
CA PHE A 11 2.35 7.05 -2.67
C PHE A 11 2.78 7.31 -1.22
N PRO A 12 3.55 8.37 -0.96
CA PRO A 12 3.79 8.83 0.39
C PRO A 12 2.48 9.39 0.97
N MET A 13 2.16 9.00 2.19
CA MET A 13 0.97 9.45 2.89
C MET A 13 1.37 10.08 4.21
N ASN A 14 0.90 11.31 4.45
CA ASN A 14 1.09 11.96 5.73
C ASN A 14 0.05 11.44 6.72
N ALA A 15 0.48 10.52 7.59
CA ALA A 15 -0.36 9.82 8.54
C ALA A 15 -0.75 10.73 9.72
N SER A 16 0.08 11.71 10.07
CA SER A 16 -0.21 12.77 11.05
C SER A 16 0.44 14.10 10.60
N ASN A 17 0.69 15.08 11.47
CA ASN A 17 1.38 16.32 11.06
C ASN A 17 2.90 16.13 10.90
N LEU A 18 3.47 15.08 11.50
CA LEU A 18 4.92 14.86 11.57
C LEU A 18 5.33 13.44 11.17
N HIS A 19 4.38 12.61 10.73
CA HIS A 19 4.63 11.20 10.47
C HIS A 19 4.17 10.77 9.08
N TRP A 20 5.11 10.22 8.32
CA TRP A 20 4.89 9.73 6.97
C TRP A 20 4.89 8.21 6.92
N VAL A 21 4.01 7.66 6.10
CA VAL A 21 3.92 6.23 5.79
C VAL A 21 3.90 6.03 4.28
N LEU A 22 4.23 4.84 3.81
CA LEU A 22 4.09 4.48 2.40
C LEU A 22 2.78 3.73 2.19
N GLY A 23 1.88 4.27 1.36
CA GLY A 23 0.69 3.59 0.89
C GLY A 23 0.94 2.88 -0.43
N ILE A 24 0.50 1.63 -0.58
CA ILE A 24 0.53 0.89 -1.85
C ILE A 24 -0.87 0.35 -2.15
N LEU A 25 -1.51 0.87 -3.17
CA LEU A 25 -2.75 0.30 -3.71
C LEU A 25 -2.42 -0.84 -4.68
N THR A 26 -3.18 -1.91 -4.58
CA THR A 26 -3.22 -3.02 -5.53
C THR A 26 -4.56 -3.00 -6.25
N HIS A 27 -4.60 -3.42 -7.50
CA HIS A 27 -5.80 -3.34 -8.35
C HIS A 27 -6.43 -1.94 -8.30
N ALA A 28 -5.62 -0.87 -8.38
CA ALA A 28 -6.12 0.49 -8.21
C ALA A 28 -7.14 0.89 -9.29
N SER A 29 -6.94 0.41 -10.52
CA SER A 29 -7.89 0.57 -11.63
C SER A 29 -9.28 -0.01 -11.37
N ASP A 30 -9.42 -1.02 -10.49
CA ASP A 30 -10.73 -1.59 -10.16
C ASP A 30 -11.66 -0.58 -9.46
N LEU A 31 -11.12 0.54 -8.95
CA LEU A 31 -11.89 1.63 -8.35
C LEU A 31 -12.63 2.49 -9.39
N LEU A 32 -12.13 2.54 -10.63
CA LEU A 32 -12.63 3.42 -11.68
C LEU A 32 -13.69 2.72 -12.53
N VAL A 33 -14.82 3.41 -12.76
CA VAL A 33 -15.95 2.86 -13.53
C VAL A 33 -15.55 2.51 -14.96
N GLU A 34 -14.68 3.29 -15.58
CA GLU A 34 -14.23 3.06 -16.96
C GLU A 34 -13.42 1.76 -17.13
N HIS A 35 -12.64 1.38 -16.12
CA HIS A 35 -11.78 0.19 -16.19
C HIS A 35 -12.46 -1.06 -15.65
N ASN A 36 -13.47 -0.92 -14.79
CA ASN A 36 -14.12 -2.03 -14.11
C ASN A 36 -15.65 -1.89 -13.99
N PRO A 37 -16.40 -1.54 -15.06
CA PRO A 37 -17.77 -1.03 -14.98
C PRO A 37 -18.75 -1.90 -14.19
N ASN A 38 -18.59 -3.23 -14.24
CA ASN A 38 -19.46 -4.20 -13.56
C ASN A 38 -18.70 -5.22 -12.71
N GLY A 39 -17.38 -5.05 -12.52
CA GLY A 39 -16.58 -6.07 -11.84
C GLY A 39 -16.47 -5.86 -10.33
N ALA A 40 -15.91 -6.87 -9.67
CA ALA A 40 -15.67 -6.79 -8.23
C ALA A 40 -14.52 -5.82 -7.93
N ILE A 41 -14.64 -5.08 -6.83
CA ILE A 41 -13.57 -4.22 -6.33
C ILE A 41 -12.65 -5.07 -5.46
N ARG A 42 -11.49 -5.44 -6.02
CA ARG A 42 -10.45 -6.23 -5.33
C ARG A 42 -9.38 -5.36 -4.68
N THR A 43 -9.53 -4.04 -4.82
CA THR A 43 -8.54 -3.06 -4.40
C THR A 43 -8.18 -3.24 -2.94
N SER A 44 -6.87 -3.31 -2.68
CA SER A 44 -6.33 -3.41 -1.33
C SER A 44 -5.28 -2.33 -1.13
N LEU A 45 -5.29 -1.68 0.03
CA LEU A 45 -4.30 -0.70 0.45
C LEU A 45 -3.36 -1.32 1.48
N LEU A 46 -2.08 -1.33 1.15
CA LEU A 46 -1.01 -1.66 2.07
C LEU A 46 -0.45 -0.39 2.69
N ILE A 47 -0.35 -0.32 4.02
CA ILE A 47 0.32 0.78 4.72
C ILE A 47 1.61 0.26 5.35
N LEU A 48 2.74 0.74 4.86
CA LEU A 48 4.04 0.49 5.46
C LEU A 48 4.41 1.65 6.38
N ASN A 49 4.52 1.35 7.68
CA ASN A 49 4.84 2.30 8.72
C ASN A 49 6.13 1.88 9.42
N SER A 50 7.08 2.81 9.57
CA SER A 50 8.34 2.59 10.28
C SER A 50 8.24 2.71 11.80
N ILE A 51 7.17 3.32 12.35
CA ILE A 51 6.97 3.49 13.80
C ILE A 51 5.98 2.45 14.32
N HIS A 52 6.46 1.59 15.23
CA HIS A 52 5.68 0.51 15.83
C HIS A 52 4.53 1.03 16.70
N GLY A 53 3.37 0.38 16.63
CA GLY A 53 2.18 0.70 17.41
C GLY A 53 1.54 2.07 17.13
N TYR A 54 2.19 2.91 16.32
CA TYR A 54 1.70 4.24 15.98
C TYR A 54 0.65 4.14 14.88
N ASN A 55 -0.60 4.17 15.30
CA ASN A 55 -1.75 4.28 14.40
C ASN A 55 -2.45 5.60 14.71
N PRO A 56 -2.23 6.65 13.91
CA PRO A 56 -2.98 7.90 14.08
C PRO A 56 -4.48 7.60 14.09
N PRO A 57 -5.25 8.21 15.00
CA PRO A 57 -6.69 7.94 15.12
C PRO A 57 -7.43 8.16 13.80
N ASP A 58 -6.95 9.11 12.98
CA ASP A 58 -7.57 9.47 11.70
C ASP A 58 -6.98 8.74 10.50
N LEU A 59 -6.02 7.82 10.68
CA LEU A 59 -5.37 7.14 9.55
C LEU A 59 -6.40 6.47 8.64
N GLY A 60 -7.46 5.92 9.25
CA GLY A 60 -8.57 5.25 8.57
C GLY A 60 -9.39 6.16 7.64
N VAL A 61 -9.48 7.45 7.96
CA VAL A 61 -10.20 8.43 7.14
C VAL A 61 -9.27 9.05 6.11
N ARG A 62 -8.04 9.38 6.52
CA ARG A 62 -7.06 10.05 5.66
C ARG A 62 -6.73 9.28 4.39
N TYR A 63 -6.60 7.95 4.45
CA TYR A 63 -6.28 7.20 3.24
C TYR A 63 -7.39 7.26 2.18
N LEU A 64 -8.65 7.40 2.60
CA LEU A 64 -9.79 7.54 1.68
C LEU A 64 -9.67 8.86 0.91
N ASP A 65 -9.31 9.95 1.60
CA ASP A 65 -9.07 11.25 0.99
C ASP A 65 -7.91 11.19 -0.02
N PHE A 66 -6.83 10.48 0.30
CA PHE A 66 -5.73 10.26 -0.63
C PHE A 66 -6.17 9.47 -1.88
N ILE A 67 -6.96 8.41 -1.73
CA ILE A 67 -7.50 7.66 -2.88
C ILE A 67 -8.39 8.56 -3.76
N CYS A 68 -9.23 9.39 -3.14
CA CYS A 68 -10.03 10.39 -3.84
C CYS A 68 -9.16 11.37 -4.63
N LEU A 69 -8.07 11.88 -4.04
CA LEU A 69 -7.13 12.76 -4.74
C LEU A 69 -6.47 12.04 -5.91
N LEU A 70 -6.05 10.79 -5.74
CA LEU A 70 -5.44 9.97 -6.80
C LEU A 70 -6.39 9.72 -7.97
N SER A 71 -7.71 9.79 -7.78
CA SER A 71 -8.69 9.62 -8.87
C SER A 71 -8.65 10.73 -9.91
N PHE A 72 -8.08 11.90 -9.59
CA PHE A 72 -8.04 13.06 -10.48
C PHE A 72 -9.45 13.43 -11.01
N LYS A 73 -10.46 13.32 -10.13
CA LYS A 73 -11.89 13.54 -10.43
C LYS A 73 -12.50 12.54 -11.43
N LYS A 74 -11.81 11.44 -11.75
CA LYS A 74 -12.41 10.36 -12.54
C LYS A 74 -13.55 9.70 -11.75
N PRO A 75 -14.62 9.25 -12.43
CA PRO A 75 -15.70 8.53 -11.78
C PRO A 75 -15.23 7.22 -11.12
N MET A 76 -15.47 7.10 -9.82
CA MET A 76 -15.27 5.87 -9.06
C MET A 76 -16.62 5.16 -8.82
N HIS A 77 -16.59 3.85 -8.56
CA HIS A 77 -17.81 3.14 -8.19
C HIS A 77 -18.45 3.73 -6.92
N CYS A 78 -19.78 3.74 -6.88
CA CYS A 78 -20.50 4.08 -5.66
C CYS A 78 -20.12 3.09 -4.55
N GLY A 79 -19.65 3.61 -3.41
CA GLY A 79 -19.13 2.79 -2.31
C GLY A 79 -17.82 2.07 -2.61
N ALA A 80 -17.03 2.50 -3.62
CA ALA A 80 -15.74 1.88 -3.91
C ALA A 80 -14.81 1.89 -2.71
N LEU A 81 -14.73 3.05 -2.06
CA LEU A 81 -13.81 3.32 -0.96
C LEU A 81 -14.09 2.44 0.26
N SER A 82 -15.36 2.13 0.56
CA SER A 82 -15.72 1.24 1.66
C SER A 82 -15.40 -0.24 1.39
N LYS A 83 -15.11 -0.60 0.14
CA LYS A 83 -14.71 -1.96 -0.27
C LYS A 83 -13.19 -2.15 -0.31
N VAL A 84 -12.40 -1.08 -0.14
CA VAL A 84 -10.94 -1.17 -0.10
C VAL A 84 -10.51 -1.93 1.14
N LYS A 85 -9.75 -3.02 0.94
CA LYS A 85 -9.21 -3.81 2.05
C LYS A 85 -7.93 -3.18 2.58
N LEU A 86 -7.89 -2.86 3.87
CA LEU A 86 -6.71 -2.26 4.50
C LEU A 86 -5.80 -3.34 5.11
N PHE A 87 -4.53 -3.30 4.74
CA PHE A 87 -3.48 -4.16 5.30
C PHE A 87 -2.38 -3.31 5.93
N LYS A 88 -2.02 -3.64 7.17
CA LYS A 88 -0.94 -2.98 7.93
C LYS A 88 0.06 -4.06 8.37
N PRO A 89 1.04 -4.42 7.54
CA PRO A 89 2.06 -5.38 7.93
C PRO A 89 2.91 -4.77 9.05
N GLU A 90 3.04 -5.51 10.14
CA GLU A 90 3.97 -5.17 11.21
C GLU A 90 5.39 -5.58 10.75
N GLY A 91 6.30 -4.61 10.69
CA GLY A 91 7.74 -4.82 10.45
C GLY A 91 8.52 -4.13 11.56
N GLU A 92 9.26 -4.90 12.36
CA GLU A 92 9.50 -4.61 13.79
C GLU A 92 10.92 -4.17 14.19
N LEU A 93 11.21 -2.90 14.48
CA LEU A 93 12.38 -2.56 15.32
C LEU A 93 11.94 -2.49 16.79
N ASN A 94 12.44 -3.36 17.67
CA ASN A 94 12.19 -3.21 19.11
C ASN A 94 12.95 -1.99 19.66
N ALA A 95 12.42 -1.35 20.70
CA ALA A 95 13.13 -0.28 21.39
C ALA A 95 14.44 -0.80 21.98
N GLY A 96 15.57 -0.22 21.56
CA GLY A 96 16.92 -0.63 21.98
C GLY A 96 17.62 -1.61 21.03
N GLU A 97 16.96 -2.07 19.97
CA GLU A 97 17.55 -2.94 18.94
C GLU A 97 18.31 -2.08 17.91
N SER A 98 19.53 -2.47 17.54
CA SER A 98 20.24 -1.73 16.48
C SER A 98 19.60 -2.00 15.11
N LEU A 99 19.68 -1.03 14.19
CA LEU A 99 19.23 -1.23 12.81
C LEU A 99 19.85 -2.49 12.19
N SER A 100 21.13 -2.75 12.46
CA SER A 100 21.83 -3.97 12.03
C SER A 100 21.20 -5.25 12.57
N GLU A 101 20.87 -5.31 13.85
CA GLU A 101 20.23 -6.49 14.46
C GLU A 101 18.82 -6.71 13.92
N PHE A 102 18.06 -5.64 13.72
CA PHE A 102 16.74 -5.72 13.09
C PHE A 102 16.82 -6.28 11.66
N TRP A 103 17.69 -5.72 10.81
CA TRP A 103 17.86 -6.18 9.43
C TRP A 103 18.35 -7.63 9.32
N LEU A 104 19.09 -8.11 10.32
CA LEU A 104 19.57 -9.49 10.43
C LEU A 104 18.59 -10.43 11.15
N SER A 105 17.55 -9.91 11.79
CA SER A 105 16.59 -10.70 12.56
C SER A 105 15.63 -11.49 11.67
N SER A 106 15.09 -12.59 12.22
CA SER A 106 14.03 -13.38 11.59
C SER A 106 12.74 -12.57 11.36
N LYS A 107 12.59 -11.40 12.00
CA LYS A 107 11.42 -10.53 11.88
C LYS A 107 11.36 -9.83 10.52
N VAL A 108 12.50 -9.41 9.97
CA VAL A 108 12.56 -8.86 8.61
C VAL A 108 12.29 -9.94 7.58
N ALA A 109 12.79 -11.16 7.80
CA ALA A 109 12.43 -12.30 6.96
C ALA A 109 10.92 -12.60 7.03
N GLN A 110 10.32 -12.58 8.22
CA GLN A 110 8.88 -12.78 8.41
C GLN A 110 8.04 -11.67 7.77
N ALA A 111 8.41 -10.40 7.94
CA ALA A 111 7.73 -9.28 7.31
C ALA A 111 7.86 -9.33 5.78
N ARG A 112 9.04 -9.69 5.26
CA ARG A 112 9.28 -9.96 3.83
C ARG A 112 8.44 -11.13 3.33
N ASP A 113 8.33 -12.20 4.09
CA ASP A 113 7.59 -13.40 3.69
C ASP A 113 6.08 -13.19 3.80
N ASN A 114 5.61 -12.40 4.77
CA ASN A 114 4.24 -11.91 4.86
C ASN A 114 3.90 -10.97 3.71
N LEU A 115 4.81 -10.05 3.38
CA LEU A 115 4.68 -9.16 2.22
C LEU A 115 4.70 -9.97 0.93
N ARG A 116 5.59 -10.96 0.79
CA ARG A 116 5.63 -11.88 -0.36
C ARG A 116 4.33 -12.67 -0.46
N ALA A 117 3.85 -13.26 0.62
CA ALA A 117 2.57 -13.97 0.63
C ALA A 117 1.39 -13.05 0.34
N LEU A 118 1.46 -11.77 0.68
CA LEU A 118 0.45 -10.77 0.35
C LEU A 118 0.54 -10.37 -1.13
N VAL A 119 1.74 -10.12 -1.64
CA VAL A 119 2.07 -9.85 -3.05
C VAL A 119 1.58 -11.01 -3.92
N ASP A 120 1.88 -12.26 -3.52
CA ASP A 120 1.48 -13.47 -4.23
C ASP A 120 -0.05 -13.66 -4.18
N ARG A 121 -0.69 -13.49 -3.00
CA ARG A 121 -2.16 -13.57 -2.85
C ARG A 121 -2.91 -12.46 -3.59
N ALA A 122 -2.33 -11.27 -3.66
CA ALA A 122 -2.88 -10.12 -4.36
C ALA A 122 -2.49 -10.08 -5.84
N GLY A 123 -1.89 -11.15 -6.39
CA GLY A 123 -1.55 -11.24 -7.80
C GLY A 123 -0.58 -10.15 -8.28
N ILE A 124 0.25 -9.62 -7.37
CA ILE A 124 1.31 -8.65 -7.67
C ILE A 124 2.45 -9.39 -8.35
N VAL A 125 2.26 -9.61 -9.65
CA VAL A 125 3.30 -10.15 -10.53
C VAL A 125 4.54 -9.26 -10.38
N ARG A 126 5.69 -9.89 -10.09
CA ARG A 126 7.03 -9.29 -10.10
C ARG A 126 7.32 -8.66 -11.46
N ALA A 127 6.82 -7.46 -11.72
CA ALA A 127 7.19 -6.66 -12.87
C ALA A 127 8.34 -5.72 -12.47
N ALA A 128 9.51 -6.30 -12.20
CA ALA A 128 10.80 -5.59 -12.20
C ALA A 128 11.96 -6.58 -12.01
N SER A 129 12.13 -7.53 -12.92
CA SER A 129 13.48 -8.01 -13.25
C SER A 129 13.98 -7.20 -14.44
N HIS A 130 14.11 -5.88 -14.28
CA HIS A 130 14.99 -5.12 -15.16
C HIS A 130 16.40 -5.36 -14.64
N THR A 131 17.16 -6.18 -15.36
CA THR A 131 18.61 -6.21 -15.27
C THR A 131 19.12 -4.79 -15.45
N PHE A 132 19.59 -4.17 -14.36
CA PHE A 132 20.47 -3.03 -14.48
C PHE A 132 21.72 -3.52 -15.22
N HIS A 133 21.87 -3.13 -16.48
CA HIS A 133 23.15 -3.18 -17.14
C HIS A 133 23.97 -2.01 -16.61
N SER A 134 24.97 -2.33 -15.79
CA SER A 134 26.02 -1.41 -15.41
C SER A 134 26.79 -1.01 -16.67
N GLY A 135 26.67 0.26 -17.06
CA GLY A 135 27.64 0.92 -17.94
C GLY A 135 28.77 1.52 -17.12
#